data_AF-A0A930XJJ2-F1
#
_entry.id   AF-A0A930XJJ2-F1
#
_cell.length_a   1.000
_cell.length_b   1.000
_cell.length_c   1.000
_cell.angle_alpha   90.00
_cell.angle_beta   90.00
_cell.angle_gamma   90.00
#
_symmetry.space_group_name_H-M   'P 1'
#
loop_
_entity.id
_entity.type
_entity.pdbx_description
1 polymer ?
#
loop_
_entity_poly.entity_id
_entity_poly.type
_entity_poly.pdbx_seq_one_letter_code
_entity_poly.pdbx_strand_id
1 'polypeptide(L)'
;MATQFSSLRSQLGMALQQRYRSKRLAFHLYCALANREPLKARQEILLMLARSAERSAATDVIRLLRLNLPLPEEPTCSSSLWRQFLLC
;
A
#
# COMPACT_ATOMS: atom_id res chain seq x y z
N MET A 1 14.99 4.85 30.94
CA MET A 1 14.94 3.79 29.89
C MET A 1 13.59 3.71 29.15
N ALA A 2 12.44 4.07 29.75
CA ALA A 2 11.12 4.02 29.09
C ALA A 2 10.98 4.89 27.82
N THR A 3 11.74 5.99 27.70
CA THR A 3 11.65 6.98 26.60
C THR A 3 12.27 6.51 25.27
N GLN A 4 13.25 5.59 25.31
CA GLN A 4 13.85 5.03 24.08
C GLN A 4 12.94 3.96 23.45
N PHE A 5 12.25 3.16 24.26
CA PHE A 5 11.30 2.16 23.76
C PHE A 5 10.08 2.82 23.08
N SER A 6 9.61 3.96 23.60
CA SER A 6 8.54 4.73 22.96
C SER A 6 8.96 5.35 21.63
N SER A 7 10.22 5.76 21.47
CA SER A 7 10.69 6.34 20.21
C SER A 7 10.85 5.27 19.12
N LEU A 8 11.40 4.10 19.45
CA LEU A 8 11.54 2.98 18.51
C LEU A 8 10.18 2.44 18.04
N ARG A 9 9.20 2.33 18.95
CA ARG A 9 7.84 1.91 18.61
C ARG A 9 7.16 2.92 17.67
N SER A 10 7.34 4.21 17.91
CA SER A 10 6.83 5.28 17.04
C SER A 10 7.48 5.25 15.65
N GLN A 11 8.81 5.11 15.58
CA GLN A 11 9.55 4.98 14.32
C GLN A 11 9.13 3.76 13.51
N LEU A 12 8.97 2.60 14.17
CA LEU A 12 8.45 1.39 13.54
C LEU A 12 7.03 1.60 13.02
N GLY A 13 6.17 2.29 13.79
CA GLY A 13 4.83 2.67 13.36
C GLY A 13 4.83 3.49 12.07
N MET A 14 5.61 4.56 12.04
CA MET A 14 5.76 5.42 10.86
C MET A 14 6.25 4.62 9.64
N ALA A 15 7.25 3.75 9.84
CA ALA A 15 7.78 2.91 8.76
C ALA A 15 6.72 1.93 8.22
N LEU A 16 5.95 1.29 9.10
CA LEU A 16 4.87 0.37 8.71
C LEU A 16 3.74 1.10 7.98
N GLN A 17 3.34 2.28 8.45
CA GLN A 17 2.33 3.11 7.77
C GLN A 17 2.78 3.56 6.38
N GLN A 18 4.05 3.99 6.24
CA GLN A 18 4.59 4.38 4.95
C GLN A 18 4.66 3.21 3.97
N ARG A 19 5.07 2.03 4.46
CA ARG A 19 5.07 0.80 3.67
C ARG A 19 3.67 0.39 3.24
N TYR A 20 2.68 0.45 4.14
CA TYR A 20 1.29 0.21 3.80
C TYR A 20 0.82 1.11 2.66
N ARG A 21 1.03 2.43 2.77
CA ARG A 21 0.62 3.40 1.74
C ARG A 21 1.28 3.10 0.39
N SER A 22 2.57 2.79 0.39
CA SER A 22 3.30 2.41 -0.82
C SER A 22 2.75 1.12 -1.46
N LYS A 23 2.41 0.10 -0.65
CA LYS A 23 1.85 -1.16 -1.14
C LYS A 23 0.42 -1.00 -1.65
N ARG A 24 -0.42 -0.17 -1.02
CA ARG A 24 -1.75 0.19 -1.53
C ARG A 24 -1.67 0.93 -2.86
N LEU A 25 -0.76 1.91 -2.97
CA LEU A 25 -0.52 2.59 -4.25
C LEU A 25 -0.10 1.60 -5.34
N ALA A 26 0.86 0.73 -5.06
CA ALA A 26 1.30 -0.29 -6.01
C ALA A 26 0.15 -1.22 -6.45
N PHE A 27 -0.71 -1.65 -5.51
CA PHE A 27 -1.92 -2.42 -5.83
C PHE A 27 -2.80 -1.69 -6.85
N HIS A 28 -3.15 -0.42 -6.59
CA HIS A 28 -4.00 0.34 -7.50
C HIS A 28 -3.35 0.53 -8.88
N LEU A 29 -2.03 0.77 -8.93
CA LEU A 29 -1.29 0.90 -10.19
C LEU A 29 -1.26 -0.41 -10.97
N TYR A 30 -1.00 -1.55 -10.31
CA TYR A 30 -1.04 -2.85 -10.98
C TYR A 30 -2.43 -3.18 -11.51
N CYS A 31 -3.49 -2.89 -10.76
CA CYS A 31 -4.87 -3.05 -11.23
C CYS A 31 -5.16 -2.15 -12.44
N ALA A 32 -4.76 -0.87 -12.39
CA ALA A 32 -5.00 0.07 -13.48
C ALA A 32 -4.25 -0.33 -14.76
N LEU A 33 -3.00 -0.80 -14.63
CA LEU A 33 -2.22 -1.33 -15.74
C LEU A 33 -2.84 -2.63 -16.30
N ALA A 34 -3.26 -3.55 -15.42
CA ALA A 34 -3.90 -4.80 -15.84
C ALA A 34 -5.19 -4.56 -16.65
N ASN A 35 -5.94 -3.50 -16.31
CA ASN A 35 -7.16 -3.15 -17.05
C ASN A 35 -6.89 -2.62 -18.47
N ARG A 36 -5.66 -2.19 -18.76
CA ARG A 36 -5.27 -1.64 -20.08
C ARG A 36 -4.39 -2.58 -20.88
N GLU A 37 -3.93 -3.66 -20.28
CA GLU A 37 -2.99 -4.58 -20.89
C GLU A 37 -3.74 -5.52 -21.87
N PRO A 38 -3.47 -5.43 -23.19
CA PRO A 38 -4.15 -6.26 -24.18
C PRO A 38 -3.65 -7.71 -24.15
N LEU A 39 -2.43 -7.97 -23.69
CA LEU A 39 -1.87 -9.32 -23.66
C LEU A 39 -2.27 -10.04 -22.38
N LYS A 40 -3.13 -11.05 -22.51
CA LYS A 40 -3.66 -11.83 -21.38
C LYS A 40 -2.59 -12.35 -20.42
N ALA A 41 -1.48 -12.87 -20.94
CA ALA A 41 -0.37 -13.36 -20.10
C ALA A 41 0.25 -12.24 -19.22
N ARG A 42 0.40 -11.03 -19.77
CA ARG A 42 0.92 -9.88 -19.01
C ARG A 42 -0.12 -9.33 -18.04
N GLN A 43 -1.39 -9.30 -18.44
CA GLN A 43 -2.50 -8.94 -17.56
C GLN A 43 -2.54 -9.84 -16.32
N GLU A 44 -2.41 -11.16 -16.50
CA GLU A 44 -2.37 -12.11 -15.39
C GLU A 44 -1.18 -11.86 -14.45
N ILE A 45 0.00 -11.56 -15.00
CA ILE A 45 1.18 -11.17 -14.20
C ILE A 45 0.89 -9.92 -13.37
N LEU A 46 0.31 -8.87 -13.97
CA LEU A 46 -0.03 -7.63 -13.27
C LEU A 46 -1.05 -7.89 -12.14
N LEU A 47 -2.05 -8.73 -12.38
CA LEU A 47 -3.03 -9.12 -11.35
C LEU A 47 -2.39 -9.93 -10.21
N MET A 48 -1.42 -10.81 -10.50
CA MET A 48 -0.67 -11.51 -9.45
C MET A 48 0.15 -10.52 -8.60
N LEU A 49 0.80 -9.54 -9.23
CA LEU A 49 1.53 -8.49 -8.53
C LEU A 49 0.60 -7.62 -7.67
N ALA A 50 -0.58 -7.27 -8.17
CA ALA A 50 -1.60 -6.56 -7.41
C ALA A 50 -1.97 -7.32 -6.13
N ARG A 51 -2.32 -8.61 -6.25
CA ARG A 51 -2.64 -9.48 -5.10
C ARG A 51 -1.49 -9.58 -4.10
N SER A 52 -0.24 -9.64 -4.57
CA SER A 52 0.94 -9.66 -3.72
C SER A 52 1.11 -8.34 -2.94
N ALA A 53 0.88 -7.20 -3.61
CA ALA A 53 0.92 -5.88 -2.99
C ALA A 53 -0.18 -5.72 -1.93
N GLU A 54 -1.39 -6.18 -2.22
CA GLU A 54 -2.52 -6.20 -1.28
C GLU A 54 -2.23 -7.04 -0.03
N ARG A 55 -1.75 -8.28 -0.19
CA ARG A 55 -1.35 -9.14 0.93
C ARG A 55 -0.25 -8.51 1.79
N SER A 56 0.72 -7.86 1.14
CA SER A 56 1.78 -7.14 1.84
C SER A 56 1.23 -5.97 2.66
N ALA A 57 0.33 -5.18 2.09
CA ALA A 57 -0.34 -4.08 2.79
C ALA A 57 -1.13 -4.59 4.00
N ALA A 58 -1.93 -5.65 3.83
CA ALA A 58 -2.68 -6.27 4.92
C ALA A 58 -1.77 -6.76 6.05
N THR A 59 -0.60 -7.33 5.71
CA THR A 59 0.40 -7.76 6.70
C THR A 59 0.91 -6.58 7.53
N ASP A 60 1.18 -5.43 6.91
CA ASP A 60 1.65 -4.23 7.63
C ASP A 60 0.54 -3.63 8.52
N VAL A 61 -0.73 -3.67 8.11
CA VAL A 61 -1.89 -3.31 8.97
C VAL A 61 -2.00 -4.24 10.18
N ILE A 62 -1.88 -5.55 9.99
CA ILE A 62 -1.91 -6.53 11.09
C ILE A 62 -0.78 -6.24 12.09
N ARG A 63 0.41 -5.88 11.61
CA ARG A 63 1.52 -5.48 12.48
C ARG A 63 1.20 -4.22 13.29
N LEU A 64 0.61 -3.21 12.67
CA LEU A 64 0.18 -1.99 13.37
C LEU A 64 -0.87 -2.28 14.45
N LEU A 65 -1.86 -3.14 14.15
CA LEU A 65 -2.86 -3.60 15.12
C LEU A 65 -2.21 -4.29 16.32
N ARG A 66 -1.29 -5.23 16.07
CA ARG A 66 -0.56 -5.95 17.14
C ARG A 66 0.28 -5.02 18.00
N LEU A 67 0.72 -3.89 17.45
CA LEU A 67 1.46 -2.86 18.15
C LEU A 67 0.54 -1.78 18.75
N ASN A 68 -0.79 -1.94 18.74
CA ASN A 68 -1.74 -0.92 19.19
C ASN A 68 -1.43 0.48 18.64
N LEU A 69 -0.99 0.54 17.37
CA LEU A 69 -0.63 1.76 16.68
C LEU A 69 -1.76 2.22 15.77
N PRO A 70 -1.86 3.53 15.49
CA PRO A 70 -2.91 4.05 14.62
C PRO A 70 -2.83 3.42 13.22
N LEU A 71 -4.01 3.11 12.69
CA LEU A 71 -4.15 2.57 11.35
C LEU A 71 -4.02 3.70 10.32
N PRO A 72 -3.28 3.48 9.22
CA PRO A 72 -3.23 4.42 8.12
C PRO A 72 -4.58 4.43 7.40
N GLU A 73 -5.09 5.62 7.14
CA GLU A 73 -6.23 5.80 6.26
C GLU A 73 -5.92 5.26 4.87
N GLU A 74 -6.94 4.70 4.20
CA GLU A 74 -6.86 4.40 2.78
C GLU A 74 -6.39 5.68 2.06
N PRO A 75 -5.40 5.60 1.15
CA PRO A 75 -5.12 6.72 0.28
C PRO A 75 -6.39 6.94 -0.53
N THR A 76 -7.23 7.89 -0.12
CA THR A 76 -8.32 8.35 -0.95
C THR A 76 -7.69 8.75 -2.26
N CYS A 77 -8.19 8.21 -3.37
CA CYS A 77 -7.90 8.67 -4.72
C CYS A 77 -8.40 10.11 -4.95
N SER A 78 -8.24 10.99 -3.96
CA SER A 78 -8.58 12.40 -3.89
C SER A 78 -7.34 13.26 -4.09
N SER A 79 -6.44 12.85 -4.98
CA SER A 79 -5.57 13.82 -5.67
C SER A 79 -5.82 13.65 -7.16
N SER A 80 -6.50 14.67 -7.70
CA SER A 80 -6.84 14.90 -9.10
C SER A 80 -5.71 14.57 -10.09
N LEU A 81 -4.46 14.64 -9.63
CA LEU A 81 -3.25 14.32 -10.40
C LEU A 81 -3.17 12.85 -10.84
N TRP A 82 -3.63 11.88 -10.03
CA TRP A 82 -3.59 10.47 -10.44
C TRP A 82 -4.68 10.11 -11.45
N ARG A 83 -5.85 10.75 -11.37
CA ARG A 83 -6.87 10.63 -12.43
C ARG A 83 -6.32 11.16 -13.75
N GLN A 84 -5.53 12.23 -13.76
CA GLN A 84 -4.87 12.72 -14.97
C GLN A 84 -3.80 11.76 -15.50
N PHE A 85 -2.92 11.22 -14.65
CA PHE A 85 -1.90 10.26 -15.09
C PHE A 85 -2.45 8.90 -15.54
N LEU A 86 -3.61 8.52 -15.03
CA LEU A 86 -4.31 7.32 -15.48
C LEU A 86 -5.20 7.64 -16.69
N LEU A 87 -5.84 8.80 -16.85
CA LEU A 87 -6.74 9.01 -17.99
C LEU A 87 -6.03 9.45 -19.29
N CYS A 88 -4.74 9.78 -19.23
CA CYS A 88 -3.86 9.93 -20.39
C CYS A 88 -3.24 8.59 -20.79
#